data_AF-A0A7S2L4I2-F1
#
_entry.id   AF-A0A7S2L4I2-F1
#
_cell.length_a   1.000
_cell.length_b   1.000
_cell.length_c   1.000
_cell.angle_alpha   90.00
_cell.angle_beta   90.00
_cell.angle_gamma   90.00
#
_symmetry.space_group_name_H-M   'P 1'
#
loop_
_entity.id
_entity.type
_entity.pdbx_description
1 polymer ?
#
loop_
_entity_poly.entity_id
_entity_poly.type
_entity_poly.pdbx_seq_one_letter_code
_entity_poly.pdbx_strand_id
1 'polypeptide(L)'
;TTTATTTTHTTKTQTVTTTTPTKTSTTATATSTSTQTWTTVTVTSTTATTMTTTVTTWTHTGSTTTRTSSTRTETTRTQTWTTSTATQTTATQTTTITTTQTTTSSTRTTTQTTSTKTYTTTTTVPAPCFPSQLDSSQVDGADCTGTVNGDTCMAHCRDGFAGAAAAYLCAEGTLEPAQAAVNCSRIECTGTVTESHDMSDCQGKVVGEPCDVTCRTDLGFAPNGAVFMCAANGNSVVGELQGVHPECTLRACSEESRPFGIGVDSTACVGNVAGETCSATCSVGYTGTATLILCGVGGNFEGSAPSCAPGKCDLLPALEDVRVVHTCDNVVLGQGCTAGCAQGYEGDNELLQCNGVAFQGAAPSCTASQ
;
A
#
# COMPACT_ATOMS: atom_id res chain seq x y z
N THR A 1 35.73 -43.58 -0.43
CA THR A 1 36.22 -44.71 0.40
C THR A 1 35.26 -44.85 1.57
N THR A 2 34.46 -45.91 1.60
CA THR A 2 33.30 -46.00 2.49
C THR A 2 33.56 -47.06 3.56
N THR A 3 33.77 -46.63 4.80
CA THR A 3 34.12 -47.53 5.91
C THR A 3 32.87 -48.26 6.40
N ALA A 4 32.77 -49.55 6.11
CA ALA A 4 31.70 -50.41 6.63
C ALA A 4 32.07 -50.93 8.04
N THR A 5 31.22 -50.70 9.03
CA THR A 5 31.40 -51.18 10.40
C THR A 5 30.81 -52.58 10.55
N THR A 6 31.65 -53.59 10.73
CA THR A 6 31.21 -54.98 10.95
C THR A 6 30.88 -55.22 12.42
N THR A 7 29.64 -55.59 12.73
CA THR A 7 29.21 -55.97 14.10
C THR A 7 29.04 -57.49 14.21
N THR A 8 29.91 -58.15 14.95
CA THR A 8 29.87 -59.59 15.19
C THR A 8 28.91 -59.93 16.34
N HIS A 9 27.94 -60.82 16.11
CA HIS A 9 27.09 -61.37 17.18
C HIS A 9 27.59 -62.75 17.63
N THR A 10 27.88 -62.89 18.93
CA THR A 10 28.34 -64.14 19.55
C THR A 10 27.15 -64.97 20.05
N THR A 11 26.92 -66.14 19.45
CA THR A 11 25.90 -67.10 19.93
C THR A 11 26.38 -67.80 21.21
N LYS A 12 25.56 -67.77 22.28
CA LYS A 12 25.74 -68.64 23.45
C LYS A 12 24.69 -69.75 23.47
N THR A 13 25.14 -71.00 23.46
CA THR A 13 24.30 -72.16 23.73
C THR A 13 24.13 -72.35 25.24
N GLN A 14 22.91 -72.57 25.71
CA GLN A 14 22.65 -73.13 27.04
C GLN A 14 22.10 -74.55 26.91
N THR A 15 22.66 -75.48 27.67
CA THR A 15 22.13 -76.83 27.83
C THR A 15 21.39 -76.89 29.16
N VAL A 16 20.09 -77.17 29.11
CA VAL A 16 19.26 -77.34 30.33
C VAL A 16 19.10 -78.83 30.60
N THR A 17 19.74 -79.31 31.67
CA THR A 17 19.59 -80.68 32.17
C THR A 17 18.57 -80.70 33.31
N THR A 18 17.47 -81.42 33.16
CA THR A 18 16.43 -81.53 34.18
C THR A 18 16.44 -82.91 34.81
N THR A 19 16.72 -82.99 36.12
CA THR A 19 16.61 -84.22 36.91
C THR A 19 15.25 -84.30 37.59
N THR A 20 14.65 -85.51 37.63
CA THR A 20 13.36 -85.76 38.28
C THR A 20 13.55 -86.73 39.44
N PRO A 21 13.09 -86.41 40.66
CA PRO A 21 13.23 -87.30 41.81
C PRO A 21 12.22 -88.46 41.76
N THR A 22 12.70 -89.68 42.04
CA THR A 22 11.88 -90.90 42.05
C THR A 22 10.99 -90.98 43.29
N LYS A 23 9.73 -91.42 43.12
CA LYS A 23 8.96 -92.02 44.23
C LYS A 23 8.14 -93.22 43.72
N THR A 24 8.08 -94.27 44.52
CA THR A 24 7.78 -95.64 44.06
C THR A 24 6.30 -95.99 44.12
N SER A 25 5.70 -96.35 42.97
CA SER A 25 4.67 -97.41 42.90
C SER A 25 4.45 -97.88 41.45
N THR A 26 4.60 -99.20 41.23
CA THR A 26 3.92 -100.00 40.19
C THR A 26 3.75 -99.44 38.76
N THR A 27 4.73 -99.75 37.92
CA THR A 27 4.54 -100.41 36.60
C THR A 27 3.59 -99.79 35.56
N ALA A 28 4.15 -98.99 34.64
CA ALA A 28 3.89 -99.10 33.19
C ALA A 28 5.00 -98.35 32.40
N THR A 29 5.75 -99.06 31.54
CA THR A 29 6.75 -98.43 30.66
C THR A 29 6.17 -98.22 29.27
N ALA A 30 6.05 -96.97 28.83
CA ALA A 30 5.63 -96.61 27.48
C ALA A 30 6.60 -95.59 26.87
N THR A 31 7.51 -96.05 26.00
CA THR A 31 8.49 -95.20 25.32
C THR A 31 7.92 -94.70 24.00
N SER A 32 7.58 -93.41 23.91
CA SER A 32 7.12 -92.78 22.66
C SER A 32 8.18 -91.81 22.11
N THR A 33 8.90 -92.24 21.08
CA THR A 33 9.87 -91.38 20.37
C THR A 33 9.14 -90.44 19.42
N SER A 34 9.12 -89.13 19.71
CA SER A 34 8.60 -88.12 18.78
C SER A 34 9.73 -87.39 18.06
N THR A 35 9.90 -87.64 16.76
CA THR A 35 10.79 -86.84 15.90
C THR A 35 10.11 -85.53 15.55
N GLN A 36 10.71 -84.39 15.90
CA GLN A 36 10.22 -83.07 15.50
C GLN A 36 11.17 -82.43 14.49
N THR A 37 10.63 -82.06 13.32
CA THR A 37 11.36 -81.36 12.27
C THR A 37 11.00 -79.87 12.33
N TRP A 38 11.99 -79.00 12.43
CA TRP A 38 11.79 -77.55 12.48
C TRP A 38 12.09 -76.92 11.12
N THR A 39 11.16 -76.09 10.62
CA THR A 39 11.34 -75.33 9.37
C THR A 39 11.61 -73.87 9.70
N THR A 40 12.82 -73.39 9.45
CA THR A 40 13.20 -71.99 9.65
C THR A 40 12.59 -71.12 8.56
N VAL A 41 11.78 -70.12 8.95
CA VAL A 41 11.28 -69.09 8.04
C VAL A 41 12.10 -67.81 8.25
N THR A 42 12.93 -67.47 7.27
CA THR A 42 13.69 -66.22 7.26
C THR A 42 12.91 -65.14 6.51
N VAL A 43 12.57 -64.04 7.19
CA VAL A 43 11.96 -62.87 6.56
C VAL A 43 13.02 -61.78 6.40
N THR A 44 13.44 -61.54 5.16
CA THR A 44 14.39 -60.48 4.80
C THR A 44 13.62 -59.26 4.31
N SER A 45 13.77 -58.12 4.99
CA SER A 45 13.19 -56.84 4.57
C SER A 45 14.29 -55.95 4.00
N THR A 46 14.14 -55.51 2.75
CA THR A 46 15.13 -54.67 2.05
C THR A 46 14.52 -53.36 1.57
N THR A 47 15.26 -52.27 1.78
CA THR A 47 15.06 -50.91 1.26
C THR A 47 13.79 -50.16 1.69
N ALA A 48 13.95 -48.85 1.89
CA ALA A 48 12.88 -47.93 2.23
C ALA A 48 12.21 -47.36 0.96
N THR A 49 10.95 -46.94 1.08
CA THR A 49 10.44 -45.56 0.82
C THR A 49 8.93 -45.55 1.09
N THR A 50 8.41 -44.48 1.70
CA THR A 50 6.98 -44.11 1.88
C THR A 50 5.97 -45.22 2.24
N MET A 51 5.52 -45.25 3.51
CA MET A 51 4.30 -45.98 3.88
C MET A 51 3.04 -45.10 3.74
N THR A 52 2.20 -45.39 2.75
CA THR A 52 0.81 -44.90 2.68
C THR A 52 -0.14 -46.02 3.09
N THR A 53 -0.73 -45.93 4.28
CA THR A 53 -1.50 -47.03 4.88
C THR A 53 -2.99 -46.94 4.53
N THR A 54 -3.39 -47.45 3.36
CA THR A 54 -4.81 -47.56 3.00
C THR A 54 -5.49 -48.68 3.78
N VAL A 55 -6.35 -48.34 4.75
CA VAL A 55 -7.12 -49.31 5.53
C VAL A 55 -8.42 -49.66 4.80
N THR A 56 -8.50 -50.88 4.24
CA THR A 56 -9.71 -51.40 3.59
C THR A 56 -10.43 -52.38 4.53
N THR A 57 -11.43 -51.89 5.27
CA THR A 57 -12.28 -52.72 6.12
C THR A 57 -13.42 -53.38 5.32
N TRP A 58 -13.48 -54.71 5.35
CA TRP A 58 -14.67 -55.46 4.93
C TRP A 58 -15.61 -55.66 6.12
N THR A 59 -16.90 -55.42 5.90
CA THR A 59 -17.99 -55.72 6.86
C THR A 59 -19.01 -56.65 6.22
N HIS A 60 -19.54 -57.58 7.02
CA HIS A 60 -20.70 -58.40 6.66
C HIS A 60 -21.71 -58.34 7.82
N THR A 61 -23.00 -58.31 7.48
CA THR A 61 -24.05 -57.82 8.39
C THR A 61 -25.15 -58.86 8.61
N GLY A 62 -25.62 -58.97 9.86
CA GLY A 62 -26.90 -59.64 10.21
C GLY A 62 -26.81 -60.50 11.48
N SER A 63 -27.79 -60.48 12.40
CA SER A 63 -28.93 -59.56 12.55
C SER A 63 -29.49 -59.57 13.99
N THR A 64 -30.24 -58.51 14.34
CA THR A 64 -31.36 -58.37 15.33
C THR A 64 -31.64 -59.45 16.41
N THR A 65 -32.06 -59.12 17.65
CA THR A 65 -32.61 -57.87 18.25
C THR A 65 -32.02 -57.69 19.69
N THR A 66 -32.48 -56.98 20.74
CA THR A 66 -33.73 -56.31 21.26
C THR A 66 -33.30 -55.39 22.46
N ARG A 67 -34.05 -54.51 23.18
CA ARG A 67 -35.45 -54.02 23.22
C ARG A 67 -35.53 -52.68 24.03
N THR A 68 -36.46 -51.77 23.69
CA THR A 68 -37.09 -50.69 24.54
C THR A 68 -36.30 -49.49 25.14
N SER A 69 -37.03 -48.36 25.13
CA SER A 69 -37.19 -47.28 26.15
C SER A 69 -36.18 -46.10 26.29
N SER A 70 -36.58 -44.99 25.64
CA SER A 70 -36.83 -43.64 26.21
C SER A 70 -35.70 -42.73 26.73
N THR A 71 -35.53 -41.61 26.01
CA THR A 71 -35.35 -40.21 26.48
C THR A 71 -34.20 -39.85 27.45
N ARG A 72 -33.24 -39.06 26.96
CA ARG A 72 -33.18 -37.58 27.16
C ARG A 72 -32.04 -36.98 26.32
N THR A 73 -32.29 -35.89 25.61
CA THR A 73 -31.25 -35.12 24.91
C THR A 73 -30.86 -33.92 25.76
N GLU A 74 -29.57 -33.76 26.07
CA GLU A 74 -29.08 -32.65 26.90
C GLU A 74 -27.70 -32.21 26.38
N THR A 75 -27.68 -31.10 25.63
CA THR A 75 -26.50 -30.66 24.88
C THR A 75 -25.59 -29.75 25.74
N THR A 76 -24.84 -30.36 26.65
CA THR A 76 -23.82 -29.65 27.44
C THR A 76 -22.58 -29.39 26.59
N ARG A 77 -22.34 -28.13 26.18
CA ARG A 77 -21.19 -27.73 25.37
C ARG A 77 -19.94 -27.49 26.24
N THR A 78 -19.30 -28.57 26.68
CA THR A 78 -17.99 -28.50 27.36
C THR A 78 -16.93 -27.96 26.40
N GLN A 79 -16.23 -26.89 26.78
CA GLN A 79 -14.99 -26.49 26.13
C GLN A 79 -13.82 -27.28 26.74
N THR A 80 -13.22 -28.18 25.96
CA THR A 80 -12.03 -28.93 26.37
C THR A 80 -10.79 -28.13 26.00
N TRP A 81 -9.99 -27.74 26.99
CA TRP A 81 -8.63 -27.25 26.74
C TRP A 81 -7.73 -28.44 26.42
N THR A 82 -7.36 -28.58 25.14
CA THR A 82 -6.41 -29.59 24.69
C THR A 82 -4.98 -29.15 25.04
N THR A 83 -4.53 -29.42 26.26
CA THR A 83 -3.09 -29.46 26.55
C THR A 83 -2.49 -30.58 25.71
N SER A 84 -1.67 -30.22 24.72
CA SER A 84 -1.11 -31.15 23.74
C SER A 84 0.04 -31.99 24.33
N THR A 85 -0.30 -32.92 25.21
CA THR A 85 0.62 -33.97 25.67
C THR A 85 1.07 -34.80 24.47
N ALA A 86 2.38 -34.96 24.29
CA ALA A 86 2.94 -35.66 23.13
C ALA A 86 2.45 -37.12 23.04
N THR A 87 1.62 -37.41 22.03
CA THR A 87 0.98 -38.71 21.84
C THR A 87 2.00 -39.79 21.45
N GLN A 88 2.38 -40.65 22.41
CA GLN A 88 3.13 -41.87 22.10
C GLN A 88 2.23 -42.86 21.35
N THR A 89 2.38 -42.93 20.02
CA THR A 89 1.66 -43.89 19.16
C THR A 89 2.32 -45.27 19.24
N THR A 90 2.06 -46.00 20.33
CA THR A 90 2.61 -47.35 20.57
C THR A 90 1.97 -48.39 19.64
N ALA A 91 2.57 -48.60 18.47
CA ALA A 91 2.14 -49.57 17.48
C ALA A 91 2.48 -51.02 17.88
N THR A 92 1.61 -51.65 18.68
CA THR A 92 1.77 -53.05 19.10
C THR A 92 1.40 -54.03 17.98
N GLN A 93 2.41 -54.61 17.32
CA GLN A 93 2.19 -55.63 16.29
C GLN A 93 2.16 -57.04 16.92
N THR A 94 0.98 -57.67 16.96
CA THR A 94 0.74 -58.98 17.60
C THR A 94 0.63 -60.10 16.57
N THR A 95 1.64 -60.97 16.49
CA THR A 95 1.65 -62.12 15.58
C THR A 95 1.22 -63.41 16.30
N THR A 96 -0.07 -63.74 16.23
CA THR A 96 -0.61 -64.99 16.81
C THR A 96 -0.44 -66.15 15.84
N ILE A 97 0.34 -67.17 16.21
CA ILE A 97 0.47 -68.43 15.46
C ILE A 97 -0.36 -69.50 16.15
N THR A 98 -1.39 -70.02 15.48
CA THR A 98 -2.31 -71.03 16.01
C THR A 98 -2.05 -72.38 15.34
N THR A 99 -1.48 -73.33 16.09
CA THR A 99 -1.23 -74.70 15.61
C THR A 99 -2.35 -75.64 16.08
N THR A 100 -3.17 -76.13 15.14
CA THR A 100 -4.23 -77.11 15.45
C THR A 100 -3.73 -78.52 15.14
N GLN A 101 -3.75 -79.40 16.15
CA GLN A 101 -3.44 -80.82 15.99
C GLN A 101 -4.70 -81.67 16.23
N THR A 102 -4.97 -82.62 15.34
CA THR A 102 -6.20 -83.44 15.36
C THR A 102 -5.84 -84.92 15.36
N THR A 103 -6.37 -85.69 16.32
CA THR A 103 -6.16 -87.13 16.42
C THR A 103 -7.49 -87.88 16.43
N THR A 104 -7.57 -88.95 15.63
CA THR A 104 -8.83 -89.61 15.27
C THR A 104 -9.31 -90.60 16.34
N SER A 105 -9.79 -90.10 17.48
CA SER A 105 -10.68 -90.83 18.40
C SER A 105 -11.30 -89.97 19.52
N SER A 106 -10.69 -88.82 19.88
CA SER A 106 -11.36 -87.80 20.71
C SER A 106 -10.76 -86.40 20.46
N THR A 107 -11.62 -85.41 20.24
CA THR A 107 -11.20 -84.05 19.87
C THR A 107 -10.85 -83.23 21.12
N ARG A 108 -9.57 -83.15 21.47
CA ARG A 108 -9.07 -82.29 22.56
C ARG A 108 -8.20 -81.14 22.03
N THR A 109 -8.85 -80.04 21.65
CA THR A 109 -8.17 -78.78 21.32
C THR A 109 -7.33 -78.32 22.50
N THR A 110 -6.02 -78.15 22.29
CA THR A 110 -5.07 -77.69 23.31
C THR A 110 -4.37 -76.44 22.82
N THR A 111 -4.87 -75.27 23.21
CA THR A 111 -4.29 -73.97 22.84
C THR A 111 -3.03 -73.72 23.66
N GLN A 112 -1.86 -73.76 23.02
CA GLN A 112 -0.58 -73.45 23.66
C GLN A 112 -0.06 -72.10 23.17
N THR A 113 -0.09 -71.09 24.05
CA THR A 113 0.34 -69.72 23.75
C THR A 113 1.87 -69.59 23.86
N THR A 114 2.54 -69.37 22.73
CA THR A 114 4.01 -69.30 22.69
C THR A 114 4.53 -67.86 22.66
N SER A 115 5.21 -67.45 23.73
CA SER A 115 6.21 -66.37 23.76
C SER A 115 5.88 -65.05 23.03
N THR A 116 5.06 -64.18 23.63
CA THR A 116 4.96 -62.77 23.20
C THR A 116 6.33 -62.08 23.25
N LYS A 117 6.78 -61.49 22.15
CA LYS A 117 8.03 -60.73 22.08
C LYS A 117 7.79 -59.31 21.58
N THR A 118 7.62 -58.38 22.52
CA THR A 118 7.35 -56.97 22.22
C THR A 118 8.59 -56.28 21.64
N TYR A 119 8.43 -55.59 20.52
CA TYR A 119 9.43 -54.71 19.93
C TYR A 119 8.92 -53.27 20.03
N THR A 120 9.50 -52.47 20.93
CA THR A 120 9.12 -51.07 21.14
C THR A 120 10.00 -50.15 20.31
N THR A 121 9.48 -49.67 19.18
CA THR A 121 10.16 -48.63 18.37
C THR A 121 9.69 -47.25 18.82
N THR A 122 10.47 -46.59 19.68
CA THR A 122 10.17 -45.23 20.15
C THR A 122 10.56 -44.19 19.10
N THR A 123 9.67 -43.91 18.15
CA THR A 123 9.82 -42.77 17.24
C THR A 123 9.48 -41.48 17.99
N THR A 124 10.49 -40.68 18.33
CA THR A 124 10.29 -39.33 18.88
C THR A 124 9.72 -38.42 17.80
N VAL A 125 8.44 -38.07 17.91
CA VAL A 125 7.86 -37.00 17.08
C VAL A 125 8.55 -35.69 17.46
N PRO A 126 9.19 -34.97 16.52
CA PRO A 126 9.81 -33.68 16.82
C PRO A 126 8.75 -32.69 17.34
N ALA A 127 9.12 -31.87 18.32
CA ALA A 127 8.26 -30.77 18.75
C ALA A 127 8.11 -29.77 17.59
N PRO A 128 6.88 -29.36 17.23
CA PRO A 128 6.68 -28.24 16.31
C PRO A 128 7.03 -26.93 17.03
N CYS A 129 7.55 -25.96 16.27
CA CYS A 129 7.71 -24.59 16.76
C CYS A 129 6.38 -23.83 16.72
N PHE A 130 6.22 -22.87 17.63
CA PHE A 130 5.02 -22.04 17.73
C PHE A 130 5.25 -20.67 17.04
N PRO A 131 4.60 -20.38 15.89
CA PRO A 131 4.83 -19.15 15.11
C PRO A 131 4.34 -17.87 15.79
N SER A 132 3.54 -17.98 16.85
CA SER A 132 3.02 -16.86 17.65
C SER A 132 4.10 -16.09 18.42
N GLN A 133 5.38 -16.43 18.25
CA GLN A 133 6.53 -15.63 18.69
C GLN A 133 7.00 -14.61 17.63
N LEU A 134 6.65 -14.80 16.35
CA LEU A 134 7.02 -13.90 15.24
C LEU A 134 5.85 -13.04 14.75
N ASP A 135 4.62 -13.55 14.86
CA ASP A 135 3.42 -12.78 14.50
C ASP A 135 3.28 -11.53 15.38
N SER A 136 3.33 -10.36 14.74
CA SER A 136 3.28 -9.06 15.40
C SER A 136 2.60 -8.02 14.51
N SER A 137 2.48 -6.78 15.00
CA SER A 137 1.92 -5.67 14.22
C SER A 137 2.77 -5.23 13.02
N GLN A 138 3.99 -5.76 12.86
CA GLN A 138 4.94 -5.39 11.79
C GLN A 138 5.40 -6.59 10.95
N VAL A 139 5.33 -7.80 11.51
CA VAL A 139 5.88 -9.04 10.95
C VAL A 139 4.76 -10.05 10.74
N ASP A 140 4.73 -10.67 9.56
CA ASP A 140 3.94 -11.86 9.30
C ASP A 140 4.81 -13.13 9.44
N GLY A 141 4.35 -14.02 10.31
CA GLY A 141 4.96 -15.33 10.59
C GLY A 141 4.15 -16.51 10.06
N ALA A 142 3.17 -16.29 9.17
CA ALA A 142 2.30 -17.34 8.64
C ALA A 142 3.07 -18.52 8.00
N ASP A 143 4.16 -18.24 7.29
CA ASP A 143 5.02 -19.26 6.66
C ASP A 143 5.83 -20.09 7.68
N CYS A 144 5.83 -19.70 8.96
CA CYS A 144 6.35 -20.50 10.08
C CYS A 144 5.28 -21.39 10.76
N THR A 145 4.06 -21.48 10.20
CA THR A 145 3.00 -22.32 10.77
C THR A 145 3.27 -23.81 10.52
N GLY A 146 3.65 -24.52 11.60
CA GLY A 146 3.85 -25.97 11.57
C GLY A 146 5.30 -26.43 11.32
N THR A 147 6.26 -25.51 11.25
CA THR A 147 7.71 -25.81 11.16
C THR A 147 8.13 -26.74 12.30
N VAL A 148 8.83 -27.84 12.00
CA VAL A 148 9.32 -28.80 13.01
C VAL A 148 10.82 -28.67 13.26
N ASN A 149 11.30 -29.18 14.40
CA ASN A 149 12.70 -29.05 14.83
C ASN A 149 13.70 -29.50 13.74
N GLY A 150 14.53 -28.57 13.27
CA GLY A 150 15.48 -28.73 12.17
C GLY A 150 15.07 -28.07 10.85
N ASP A 151 13.79 -27.75 10.64
CA ASP A 151 13.31 -27.05 9.44
C ASP A 151 13.46 -25.52 9.55
N THR A 152 13.54 -24.86 8.39
CA THR A 152 13.58 -23.39 8.28
C THR A 152 12.33 -22.82 7.62
N CYS A 153 11.81 -21.73 8.16
CA CYS A 153 10.75 -20.91 7.55
C CYS A 153 11.26 -19.50 7.26
N MET A 154 10.46 -18.68 6.57
CA MET A 154 10.71 -17.25 6.39
C MET A 154 9.69 -16.43 7.17
N ALA A 155 10.12 -15.29 7.72
CA ALA A 155 9.25 -14.26 8.27
C ALA A 155 9.33 -13.01 7.38
N HIS A 156 8.16 -12.45 7.06
CA HIS A 156 8.00 -11.34 6.15
C HIS A 156 7.52 -10.09 6.89
N CYS A 157 7.67 -8.90 6.31
CA CYS A 157 7.01 -7.71 6.82
C CYS A 157 5.52 -7.69 6.40
N ARG A 158 4.65 -7.19 7.27
CA ARG A 158 3.23 -6.96 6.94
C ARG A 158 3.08 -5.78 5.98
N ASP A 159 1.94 -5.71 5.29
CA ASP A 159 1.58 -4.58 4.43
C ASP A 159 1.78 -3.23 5.14
N GLY A 160 2.39 -2.28 4.44
CA GLY A 160 2.79 -0.98 4.99
C GLY A 160 4.11 -0.98 5.78
N PHE A 161 4.80 -2.11 5.89
CA PHE A 161 6.16 -2.21 6.41
C PHE A 161 7.12 -2.82 5.36
N ALA A 162 8.36 -2.35 5.35
CA ALA A 162 9.42 -2.85 4.50
C ALA A 162 10.65 -3.27 5.31
N GLY A 163 11.32 -4.30 4.81
CA GLY A 163 12.47 -4.94 5.41
C GLY A 163 12.87 -6.17 4.59
N ALA A 164 14.09 -6.67 4.81
CA ALA A 164 14.49 -7.96 4.25
C ALA A 164 13.80 -9.08 5.03
N ALA A 165 13.07 -9.95 4.34
CA ALA A 165 12.50 -11.16 4.94
C ALA A 165 13.64 -12.05 5.49
N ALA A 166 13.49 -12.57 6.70
CA ALA A 166 14.54 -13.31 7.39
C ALA A 166 14.17 -14.79 7.55
N ALA A 167 15.17 -15.67 7.40
CA ALA A 167 15.00 -17.09 7.66
C ALA A 167 15.12 -17.40 9.16
N TYR A 168 14.18 -18.17 9.68
CA TYR A 168 14.16 -18.67 11.05
C TYR A 168 14.31 -20.19 11.07
N LEU A 169 15.17 -20.71 11.94
CA LEU A 169 15.36 -22.13 12.18
C LEU A 169 14.50 -22.54 13.38
N CYS A 170 13.74 -23.63 13.25
CA CYS A 170 13.09 -24.25 14.39
C CYS A 170 14.11 -25.07 15.20
N ALA A 171 14.44 -24.59 16.40
CA ALA A 171 15.40 -25.21 17.32
C ALA A 171 14.72 -25.52 18.67
N GLU A 172 14.61 -26.81 19.00
CA GLU A 172 14.01 -27.34 20.25
C GLU A 172 12.60 -26.81 20.58
N GLY A 173 11.84 -26.36 19.56
CA GLY A 173 10.50 -25.79 19.70
C GLY A 173 10.43 -24.25 19.73
N THR A 174 11.58 -23.57 19.64
CA THR A 174 11.71 -22.11 19.54
C THR A 174 12.14 -21.72 18.11
N LEU A 175 11.65 -20.59 17.59
CA LEU A 175 12.10 -20.04 16.31
C LEU A 175 13.26 -19.07 16.53
N GLU A 176 14.48 -19.47 16.18
CA GLU A 176 15.66 -18.61 16.26
C GLU A 176 16.05 -18.07 14.87
N PRO A 177 16.46 -16.79 14.74
CA PRO A 177 16.86 -16.22 13.46
C PRO A 177 18.16 -16.84 12.96
N ALA A 178 18.17 -17.39 11.75
CA ALA A 178 19.30 -18.14 11.21
C ALA A 178 20.55 -17.27 10.90
N GLN A 179 20.40 -15.95 10.85
CA GLN A 179 21.50 -14.97 10.68
C GLN A 179 21.22 -13.68 11.43
N ALA A 180 20.04 -13.09 11.21
CA ALA A 180 19.56 -11.87 11.85
C ALA A 180 18.03 -11.93 11.96
N ALA A 181 17.46 -11.26 12.97
CA ALA A 181 16.01 -11.12 13.08
C ALA A 181 15.45 -10.26 11.94
N VAL A 182 14.21 -10.53 11.53
CA VAL A 182 13.50 -9.66 10.59
C VAL A 182 13.32 -8.27 11.21
N ASN A 183 13.60 -7.23 10.44
CA ASN A 183 13.49 -5.84 10.89
C ASN A 183 12.61 -5.07 9.89
N CYS A 184 11.43 -4.65 10.35
CA CYS A 184 10.38 -4.07 9.52
C CYS A 184 10.13 -2.60 9.90
N SER A 185 10.75 -1.68 9.16
CA SER A 185 10.43 -0.25 9.23
C SER A 185 9.09 0.03 8.54
N ARG A 186 8.34 1.03 8.99
CA ARG A 186 7.17 1.51 8.22
C ARG A 186 7.61 2.05 6.87
N ILE A 187 6.78 1.85 5.85
CA ILE A 187 6.94 2.48 4.55
C ILE A 187 6.35 3.90 4.66
N GLU A 188 7.24 4.89 4.70
CA GLU A 188 6.89 6.31 4.65
C GLU A 188 6.91 6.82 3.20
N CYS A 189 5.96 7.66 2.85
CA CYS A 189 5.97 8.42 1.60
C CYS A 189 6.77 9.72 1.75
N THR A 190 7.55 10.06 0.71
CA THR A 190 8.33 11.30 0.66
C THR A 190 7.88 12.16 -0.51
N GLY A 191 7.07 13.18 -0.25
CA GLY A 191 6.70 14.20 -1.24
C GLY A 191 7.80 15.25 -1.43
N THR A 192 8.33 15.37 -2.64
CA THR A 192 9.21 16.49 -3.02
C THR A 192 8.37 17.71 -3.40
N VAL A 193 8.42 18.76 -2.58
CA VAL A 193 7.77 20.05 -2.87
C VAL A 193 8.25 20.58 -4.22
N THR A 194 7.31 20.91 -5.11
CA THR A 194 7.59 21.53 -6.41
C THR A 194 7.39 23.04 -6.35
N GLU A 195 7.74 23.78 -7.40
CA GLU A 195 7.56 25.23 -7.42
C GLU A 195 6.08 25.66 -7.39
N SER A 196 5.15 24.80 -7.84
CA SER A 196 3.72 25.10 -7.90
C SER A 196 2.85 24.36 -6.87
N HIS A 197 3.32 23.25 -6.29
CA HIS A 197 2.57 22.43 -5.31
C HIS A 197 3.20 22.45 -3.92
N ASP A 198 2.39 22.73 -2.91
CA ASP A 198 2.69 22.38 -1.52
C ASP A 198 2.32 20.90 -1.29
N MET A 199 3.28 20.16 -0.74
CA MET A 199 3.18 18.74 -0.39
C MET A 199 3.64 18.50 1.07
N SER A 200 3.61 19.53 1.91
CA SER A 200 4.08 19.49 3.30
C SER A 200 3.33 18.48 4.17
N ASP A 201 1.99 18.36 4.00
CA ASP A 201 1.20 17.32 4.68
C ASP A 201 1.62 15.90 4.25
N CYS A 202 2.12 15.71 3.02
CA CYS A 202 2.58 14.40 2.53
C CYS A 202 3.91 13.91 3.13
N GLN A 203 4.56 14.67 4.03
CA GLN A 203 5.85 14.29 4.62
C GLN A 203 5.67 13.35 5.82
N GLY A 204 6.21 12.13 5.75
CA GLY A 204 6.18 11.15 6.86
C GLY A 204 4.84 10.40 7.01
N LYS A 205 3.90 10.59 6.08
CA LYS A 205 2.69 9.77 5.97
C LYS A 205 3.06 8.34 5.63
N VAL A 206 2.35 7.36 6.20
CA VAL A 206 2.60 5.93 5.94
C VAL A 206 1.55 5.31 5.03
N VAL A 207 1.86 4.14 4.47
CA VAL A 207 0.97 3.46 3.50
C VAL A 207 -0.45 3.28 4.04
N GLY A 208 -1.43 3.72 3.25
CA GLY A 208 -2.85 3.76 3.62
C GLY A 208 -3.31 5.08 4.23
N GLU A 209 -2.41 6.02 4.53
CA GLU A 209 -2.78 7.37 4.96
C GLU A 209 -2.95 8.33 3.76
N PRO A 210 -4.02 9.15 3.74
CA PRO A 210 -4.18 10.22 2.77
C PRO A 210 -3.35 11.45 3.14
N CYS A 211 -2.95 12.22 2.12
CA CYS A 211 -2.39 13.55 2.29
C CYS A 211 -2.95 14.57 1.29
N ASP A 212 -3.00 15.83 1.71
CA ASP A 212 -3.45 16.93 0.86
C ASP A 212 -2.27 17.53 0.07
N VAL A 213 -2.39 17.52 -1.26
CA VAL A 213 -1.50 18.24 -2.18
C VAL A 213 -2.23 19.47 -2.69
N THR A 214 -1.71 20.66 -2.42
CA THR A 214 -2.38 21.93 -2.74
C THR A 214 -1.52 22.84 -3.60
N CYS A 215 -2.13 23.73 -4.36
CA CYS A 215 -1.40 24.72 -5.14
C CYS A 215 -0.88 25.86 -4.25
N ARG A 216 0.33 26.33 -4.52
CA ARG A 216 1.04 27.34 -3.69
C ARG A 216 0.41 28.73 -3.75
N THR A 217 -0.57 28.95 -2.89
CA THR A 217 -1.27 30.24 -2.77
C THR A 217 -0.36 31.39 -2.31
N ASP A 218 0.76 31.08 -1.64
CA ASP A 218 1.81 32.03 -1.27
C ASP A 218 2.58 32.57 -2.49
N LEU A 219 2.65 31.80 -3.57
CA LEU A 219 3.20 32.20 -4.87
C LEU A 219 2.12 32.66 -5.86
N GLY A 220 0.89 32.89 -5.40
CA GLY A 220 -0.20 33.43 -6.23
C GLY A 220 -0.89 32.42 -7.14
N PHE A 221 -0.73 31.11 -6.91
CA PHE A 221 -1.55 30.12 -7.60
C PHE A 221 -3.03 30.17 -7.16
N ALA A 222 -3.91 29.68 -8.03
CA ALA A 222 -5.32 29.46 -7.74
C ALA A 222 -5.49 28.45 -6.59
N PRO A 223 -6.53 28.55 -5.75
CA PRO A 223 -6.71 27.68 -4.58
C PRO A 223 -7.32 26.34 -4.99
N ASN A 224 -6.49 25.49 -5.61
CA ASN A 224 -6.84 24.15 -6.07
C ASN A 224 -6.03 23.09 -5.29
N GLY A 225 -6.50 21.85 -5.26
CA GLY A 225 -5.87 20.78 -4.49
C GLY A 225 -6.45 19.40 -4.80
N ALA A 226 -5.72 18.35 -4.45
CA ALA A 226 -6.13 16.96 -4.59
C ALA A 226 -5.62 16.12 -3.41
N VAL A 227 -6.41 15.13 -3.01
CA VAL A 227 -6.00 14.13 -2.01
C VAL A 227 -5.19 13.05 -2.70
N PHE A 228 -3.97 12.81 -2.22
CA PHE A 228 -3.12 11.69 -2.61
C PHE A 228 -3.19 10.60 -1.53
N MET A 229 -2.97 9.35 -1.92
CA MET A 229 -2.90 8.20 -1.03
C MET A 229 -1.48 7.67 -0.99
N CYS A 230 -0.90 7.48 0.20
CA CYS A 230 0.40 6.81 0.30
C CYS A 230 0.23 5.31 0.02
N ALA A 231 0.96 4.77 -0.96
CA ALA A 231 0.88 3.38 -1.40
C ALA A 231 2.25 2.68 -1.39
N ALA A 232 2.26 1.37 -1.14
CA ALA A 232 3.48 0.58 -1.24
C ALA A 232 3.81 0.26 -2.71
N ASN A 233 4.98 0.68 -3.20
CA ASN A 233 5.48 0.29 -4.52
C ASN A 233 6.30 -1.00 -4.40
N GLY A 234 5.61 -2.14 -4.37
CA GLY A 234 6.20 -3.47 -4.25
C GLY A 234 7.09 -3.62 -3.01
N ASN A 235 8.30 -4.15 -3.19
CA ASN A 235 9.30 -4.33 -2.13
C ASN A 235 10.14 -3.05 -1.83
N SER A 236 9.70 -1.87 -2.27
CA SER A 236 10.38 -0.61 -1.97
C SER A 236 10.29 -0.27 -0.47
N VAL A 237 11.37 0.30 0.08
CA VAL A 237 11.41 0.87 1.44
C VAL A 237 10.79 2.27 1.54
N VAL A 238 10.48 2.90 0.40
CA VAL A 238 9.82 4.21 0.32
C VAL A 238 8.49 4.06 -0.41
N GLY A 239 7.44 4.68 0.12
CA GLY A 239 6.10 4.69 -0.45
C GLY A 239 5.95 5.70 -1.60
N GLU A 240 5.02 5.41 -2.49
CA GLU A 240 4.67 6.29 -3.61
C GLU A 240 3.34 6.99 -3.35
N LEU A 241 3.28 8.29 -3.63
CA LEU A 241 2.06 9.08 -3.50
C LEU A 241 1.19 8.89 -4.74
N GLN A 242 0.12 8.10 -4.61
CA GLN A 242 -0.82 7.83 -5.70
C GLN A 242 -1.95 8.87 -5.69
N GLY A 243 -2.08 9.60 -6.80
CA GLY A 243 -3.10 10.62 -7.00
C GLY A 243 -2.98 11.25 -8.38
N VAL A 244 -3.84 12.22 -8.68
CA VAL A 244 -3.73 13.06 -9.87
C VAL A 244 -3.33 14.45 -9.39
N HIS A 245 -2.26 15.02 -9.94
CA HIS A 245 -1.84 16.37 -9.57
C HIS A 245 -2.94 17.38 -9.90
N PRO A 246 -3.28 18.31 -8.97
CA PRO A 246 -4.20 19.39 -9.27
C PRO A 246 -3.58 20.33 -10.30
N GLU A 247 -4.40 20.85 -11.21
CA GLU A 247 -3.96 21.86 -12.16
C GLU A 247 -3.78 23.21 -11.43
N CYS A 248 -2.52 23.58 -11.21
CA CYS A 248 -2.13 24.81 -10.54
C CYS A 248 -1.87 25.91 -11.57
N THR A 249 -2.93 26.64 -11.94
CA THR A 249 -2.84 27.88 -12.72
C THR A 249 -2.53 29.07 -11.81
N LEU A 250 -1.85 30.09 -12.36
CA LEU A 250 -1.68 31.36 -11.65
C LEU A 250 -3.03 32.08 -11.54
N ARG A 251 -3.24 32.78 -10.42
CA ARG A 251 -4.46 33.54 -10.15
C ARG A 251 -4.50 34.80 -11.00
N ALA A 252 -5.53 34.95 -11.83
CA ALA A 252 -5.83 36.21 -12.51
C ALA A 252 -6.23 37.29 -11.48
N CYS A 253 -5.83 38.54 -11.72
CA CYS A 253 -6.25 39.65 -10.89
C CYS A 253 -7.71 40.06 -11.13
N SER A 254 -8.40 40.47 -10.06
CA SER A 254 -9.79 40.91 -10.14
C SER A 254 -9.93 42.18 -10.96
N GLU A 255 -10.82 42.14 -11.95
CA GLU A 255 -11.23 43.30 -12.75
C GLU A 255 -11.82 44.44 -11.88
N GLU A 256 -12.35 44.12 -10.69
CA GLU A 256 -12.83 45.12 -9.71
C GLU A 256 -11.69 45.90 -9.04
N SER A 257 -10.49 45.30 -8.98
CA SER A 257 -9.28 45.93 -8.43
C SER A 257 -8.48 46.71 -9.48
N ARG A 258 -8.86 46.63 -10.75
CA ARG A 258 -8.11 47.20 -11.89
C ARG A 258 -8.02 48.73 -11.76
N PRO A 259 -6.86 49.36 -12.02
CA PRO A 259 -6.69 50.81 -11.92
C PRO A 259 -7.77 51.56 -12.72
N PHE A 260 -8.51 52.41 -12.02
CA PHE A 260 -9.63 53.19 -12.54
C PHE A 260 -9.48 54.68 -12.22
N GLY A 261 -10.05 55.52 -13.08
CA GLY A 261 -10.02 56.99 -12.93
C GLY A 261 -10.60 57.68 -14.17
N ILE A 262 -10.82 58.99 -14.08
CA ILE A 262 -11.26 59.79 -15.23
C ILE A 262 -10.09 59.86 -16.23
N GLY A 263 -10.33 59.43 -17.47
CA GLY A 263 -9.30 59.45 -18.51
C GLY A 263 -8.17 58.43 -18.33
N VAL A 264 -8.36 57.40 -17.50
CA VAL A 264 -7.40 56.29 -17.32
C VAL A 264 -7.73 55.16 -18.29
N ASP A 265 -6.72 54.71 -19.05
CA ASP A 265 -6.77 53.46 -19.81
C ASP A 265 -6.01 52.36 -19.06
N SER A 266 -6.70 51.27 -18.74
CA SER A 266 -6.17 50.08 -18.09
C SER A 266 -6.43 48.79 -18.87
N THR A 267 -6.65 48.90 -20.19
CA THR A 267 -6.84 47.74 -21.09
C THR A 267 -5.65 46.79 -21.08
N ALA A 268 -4.43 47.31 -20.94
CA ALA A 268 -3.20 46.53 -20.84
C ALA A 268 -3.05 45.73 -19.53
N CYS A 269 -4.02 45.80 -18.61
CA CYS A 269 -4.08 44.99 -17.38
C CYS A 269 -5.11 43.84 -17.46
N VAL A 270 -5.90 43.73 -18.54
CA VAL A 270 -6.99 42.75 -18.64
C VAL A 270 -6.42 41.34 -18.77
N GLY A 271 -6.80 40.46 -17.85
CA GLY A 271 -6.35 39.06 -17.82
C GLY A 271 -4.96 38.80 -17.21
N ASN A 272 -4.27 39.82 -16.69
CA ASN A 272 -2.99 39.65 -16.00
C ASN A 272 -3.10 38.68 -14.80
N VAL A 273 -2.08 37.84 -14.61
CA VAL A 273 -1.96 36.88 -13.51
C VAL A 273 -0.88 37.26 -12.49
N ALA A 274 -0.95 36.64 -11.30
CA ALA A 274 -0.06 36.93 -10.18
C ALA A 274 1.44 36.97 -10.57
N GLY A 275 2.11 38.06 -10.21
CA GLY A 275 3.50 38.35 -10.54
C GLY A 275 3.71 39.16 -11.83
N GLU A 276 2.73 39.25 -12.72
CA GLU A 276 2.83 40.07 -13.93
C GLU A 276 2.62 41.56 -13.64
N THR A 277 3.18 42.42 -14.48
CA THR A 277 2.95 43.87 -14.43
C THR A 277 2.28 44.37 -15.71
N CYS A 278 1.44 45.41 -15.56
CA CYS A 278 0.82 46.14 -16.66
C CYS A 278 1.14 47.64 -16.55
N SER A 279 0.95 48.36 -17.65
CA SER A 279 1.05 49.82 -17.69
C SER A 279 -0.34 50.43 -17.80
N ALA A 280 -0.77 51.17 -16.78
CA ALA A 280 -1.95 52.02 -16.86
C ALA A 280 -1.55 53.40 -17.40
N THR A 281 -2.23 53.85 -18.44
CA THR A 281 -1.92 55.07 -19.20
C THR A 281 -3.09 56.05 -19.13
N CYS A 282 -2.92 57.24 -19.73
CA CYS A 282 -4.04 58.14 -19.96
C CYS A 282 -4.68 57.86 -21.34
N SER A 283 -6.00 57.83 -21.39
CA SER A 283 -6.79 57.66 -22.61
C SER A 283 -6.56 58.81 -23.60
N VAL A 284 -6.88 58.58 -24.87
CA VAL A 284 -6.79 59.61 -25.92
C VAL A 284 -7.55 60.88 -25.49
N GLY A 285 -6.90 62.04 -25.62
CA GLY A 285 -7.42 63.33 -25.19
C GLY A 285 -7.14 63.70 -23.73
N TYR A 286 -6.46 62.83 -22.96
CA TYR A 286 -5.94 63.13 -21.62
C TYR A 286 -4.41 63.14 -21.61
N THR A 287 -3.82 63.85 -20.65
CA THR A 287 -2.37 63.92 -20.44
C THR A 287 -2.01 63.59 -18.98
N GLY A 288 -0.90 62.89 -18.81
CA GLY A 288 -0.41 62.43 -17.51
C GLY A 288 0.70 61.39 -17.65
N THR A 289 1.38 61.07 -16.56
CA THR A 289 2.45 60.06 -16.55
C THR A 289 1.86 58.67 -16.33
N ALA A 290 2.19 57.73 -17.20
CA ALA A 290 1.78 56.32 -17.06
C ALA A 290 2.39 55.69 -15.79
N THR A 291 1.66 54.72 -15.21
CA THR A 291 2.03 54.03 -13.97
C THR A 291 2.12 52.52 -14.22
N LEU A 292 3.21 51.90 -13.77
CA LEU A 292 3.29 50.43 -13.70
C LEU A 292 2.52 49.91 -12.48
N ILE A 293 1.77 48.85 -12.70
CA ILE A 293 0.86 48.23 -11.74
C ILE A 293 1.15 46.73 -11.70
N LEU A 294 1.28 46.15 -10.52
CA LEU A 294 1.59 44.73 -10.31
C LEU A 294 0.30 43.94 -10.09
N CYS A 295 0.16 42.74 -10.65
CA CYS A 295 -0.83 41.79 -10.19
C CYS A 295 -0.29 41.04 -8.96
N GLY A 296 -0.79 41.38 -7.77
CA GLY A 296 -0.34 40.78 -6.51
C GLY A 296 -0.79 39.32 -6.34
N VAL A 297 -0.07 38.55 -5.53
CA VAL A 297 -0.36 37.12 -5.28
C VAL A 297 -1.77 36.85 -4.72
N GLY A 298 -2.38 37.85 -4.08
CA GLY A 298 -3.78 37.78 -3.63
C GLY A 298 -4.82 37.82 -4.76
N GLY A 299 -4.43 38.10 -6.01
CA GLY A 299 -5.34 38.31 -7.14
C GLY A 299 -5.97 39.71 -7.17
N ASN A 300 -5.24 40.72 -6.69
CA ASN A 300 -5.62 42.13 -6.78
C ASN A 300 -4.48 42.94 -7.37
N PHE A 301 -4.80 44.01 -8.11
CA PHE A 301 -3.79 44.93 -8.62
C PHE A 301 -3.21 45.80 -7.49
N GLU A 302 -1.89 45.87 -7.43
CA GLU A 302 -1.09 46.64 -6.48
C GLU A 302 -0.45 47.83 -7.19
N GLY A 303 -0.82 49.04 -6.77
CA GLY A 303 -0.39 50.30 -7.37
C GLY A 303 -1.46 51.39 -7.24
N SER A 304 -1.26 52.50 -7.94
CA SER A 304 -2.22 53.61 -8.02
C SER A 304 -2.41 54.00 -9.48
N ALA A 305 -3.66 54.25 -9.90
CA ALA A 305 -3.98 54.73 -11.24
C ALA A 305 -3.26 56.07 -11.56
N PRO A 306 -2.93 56.33 -12.84
CA PRO A 306 -2.24 57.55 -13.23
C PRO A 306 -3.15 58.78 -13.06
N SER A 307 -2.56 59.90 -12.68
CA SER A 307 -3.29 61.18 -12.60
C SER A 307 -3.41 61.78 -14.00
N CYS A 308 -4.58 61.57 -14.63
CA CYS A 308 -4.87 62.01 -15.99
C CYS A 308 -5.69 63.31 -16.00
N ALA A 309 -5.11 64.38 -16.53
CA ALA A 309 -5.79 65.66 -16.74
C ALA A 309 -6.35 65.75 -18.16
N PRO A 310 -7.49 66.44 -18.39
CA PRO A 310 -7.97 66.75 -19.74
C PRO A 310 -6.87 67.46 -20.54
N GLY A 311 -6.53 66.91 -21.70
CA GLY A 311 -5.53 67.49 -22.59
C GLY A 311 -6.01 68.83 -23.16
N LYS A 312 -5.06 69.74 -23.37
CA LYS A 312 -5.26 70.97 -24.14
C LYS A 312 -5.09 70.67 -25.62
N CYS A 313 -5.84 71.37 -26.47
CA CYS A 313 -5.54 71.36 -27.89
C CYS A 313 -4.51 72.43 -28.22
N ASP A 314 -3.48 72.05 -28.98
CA ASP A 314 -2.52 73.01 -29.52
C ASP A 314 -3.21 73.94 -30.52
N LEU A 315 -2.85 75.23 -30.49
CA LEU A 315 -3.42 76.24 -31.37
C LEU A 315 -3.00 75.96 -32.82
N LEU A 316 -3.97 75.92 -33.74
CA LEU A 316 -3.67 75.73 -35.17
C LEU A 316 -2.92 76.98 -35.69
N PRO A 317 -1.82 76.85 -36.46
CA PRO A 317 -1.10 78.01 -37.01
C PRO A 317 -1.95 78.92 -37.92
N ALA A 318 -3.08 78.42 -38.43
CA ALA A 318 -4.04 79.22 -39.20
C ALA A 318 -4.97 80.10 -38.33
N LEU A 319 -5.00 79.86 -37.01
CA LEU A 319 -5.69 80.71 -36.03
C LEU A 319 -4.78 81.85 -35.52
N GLU A 320 -3.45 81.69 -35.62
CA GLU A 320 -2.45 82.74 -35.32
C GLU A 320 -2.34 83.82 -36.42
N ASP A 321 -3.10 83.69 -37.51
CA ASP A 321 -3.15 84.69 -38.59
C ASP A 321 -3.87 85.97 -38.10
N VAL A 322 -3.23 87.13 -38.30
CA VAL A 322 -3.75 88.46 -37.89
C VAL A 322 -5.14 88.82 -38.47
N ARG A 323 -5.60 88.08 -39.48
CA ARG A 323 -6.93 88.20 -40.10
C ARG A 323 -8.02 87.44 -39.37
N VAL A 324 -7.67 86.62 -38.38
CA VAL A 324 -8.56 85.79 -37.57
C VAL A 324 -8.59 86.32 -36.13
N VAL A 325 -9.75 86.21 -35.49
CA VAL A 325 -9.93 86.42 -34.05
C VAL A 325 -10.64 85.19 -33.45
N HIS A 326 -10.21 84.72 -32.28
CA HIS A 326 -10.68 83.46 -31.72
C HIS A 326 -10.83 83.46 -30.20
N THR A 327 -11.56 82.48 -29.70
CA THR A 327 -11.62 82.14 -28.26
C THR A 327 -10.94 80.79 -27.96
N CYS A 328 -9.95 80.39 -28.76
CA CYS A 328 -9.37 79.04 -28.74
C CYS A 328 -8.22 78.84 -27.74
N ASP A 329 -7.88 79.86 -26.96
CA ASP A 329 -6.82 79.82 -25.95
C ASP A 329 -7.15 78.89 -24.78
N ASN A 330 -6.26 77.95 -24.48
CA ASN A 330 -6.36 77.02 -23.33
C ASN A 330 -7.59 76.08 -23.33
N VAL A 331 -8.28 75.91 -24.46
CA VAL A 331 -9.41 74.98 -24.61
C VAL A 331 -8.93 73.53 -24.35
N VAL A 332 -9.67 72.82 -23.50
CA VAL A 332 -9.41 71.39 -23.16
C VAL A 332 -10.40 70.43 -23.80
N LEU A 333 -10.11 69.13 -23.76
CA LEU A 333 -10.96 68.03 -24.22
C LEU A 333 -12.46 68.29 -23.98
N GLY A 334 -13.25 68.21 -25.05
CA GLY A 334 -14.72 68.33 -25.02
C GLY A 334 -15.25 69.77 -24.97
N GLN A 335 -14.39 70.77 -24.78
CA GLN A 335 -14.76 72.17 -24.99
C GLN A 335 -14.63 72.54 -26.47
N GLY A 336 -15.30 73.63 -26.86
CA GLY A 336 -15.16 74.23 -28.19
C GLY A 336 -14.90 75.73 -28.10
N CYS A 337 -14.41 76.30 -29.20
CA CYS A 337 -14.17 77.72 -29.38
C CYS A 337 -14.70 78.20 -30.73
N THR A 338 -14.99 79.49 -30.81
CA THR A 338 -15.32 80.15 -32.07
C THR A 338 -14.08 80.84 -32.64
N ALA A 339 -13.87 80.72 -33.95
CA ALA A 339 -12.95 81.54 -34.72
C ALA A 339 -13.74 82.33 -35.77
N GLY A 340 -13.42 83.59 -35.96
CA GLY A 340 -14.07 84.50 -36.91
C GLY A 340 -13.09 85.48 -37.52
N CYS A 341 -13.55 86.32 -38.43
CA CYS A 341 -12.70 87.27 -39.12
C CYS A 341 -12.46 88.56 -38.32
N ALA A 342 -11.23 89.07 -38.37
CA ALA A 342 -10.83 90.31 -37.74
C ALA A 342 -11.47 91.53 -38.43
N GLN A 343 -11.49 92.69 -37.75
CA GLN A 343 -12.07 93.91 -38.32
C GLN A 343 -11.41 94.30 -39.65
N GLY A 344 -12.23 94.50 -40.68
CA GLY A 344 -11.78 94.75 -42.06
C GLY A 344 -11.79 93.51 -42.95
N TYR A 345 -12.13 92.33 -42.41
CA TYR A 345 -12.25 91.08 -43.13
C TYR A 345 -13.65 90.46 -43.01
N GLU A 346 -14.06 89.76 -44.05
CA GLU A 346 -15.32 89.03 -44.18
C GLU A 346 -15.07 87.54 -44.45
N GLY A 347 -15.92 86.71 -43.85
CA GLY A 347 -15.94 85.25 -43.90
C GLY A 347 -16.90 84.72 -42.81
N ASP A 348 -17.32 83.46 -42.93
CA ASP A 348 -18.18 82.82 -41.92
C ASP A 348 -17.39 82.50 -40.63
N ASN A 349 -18.09 82.44 -39.49
CA ASN A 349 -17.51 82.02 -38.21
C ASN A 349 -17.50 80.49 -38.08
N GLU A 350 -16.34 79.93 -37.74
CA GLU A 350 -16.14 78.50 -37.54
C GLU A 350 -16.22 78.11 -36.05
N LEU A 351 -16.80 76.96 -35.75
CA LEU A 351 -16.87 76.36 -34.41
C LEU A 351 -15.94 75.15 -34.34
N LEU A 352 -14.82 75.29 -33.65
CA LEU A 352 -13.82 74.23 -33.49
C LEU A 352 -14.02 73.50 -32.16
N GLN A 353 -13.93 72.16 -32.16
CA GLN A 353 -14.05 71.34 -30.95
C GLN A 353 -12.71 70.69 -30.58
N CYS A 354 -12.31 70.75 -29.32
CA CYS A 354 -11.05 70.18 -28.87
C CYS A 354 -11.20 68.67 -28.54
N ASN A 355 -10.45 67.81 -29.23
CA ASN A 355 -10.38 66.37 -28.92
C ASN A 355 -9.35 66.02 -27.82
N GLY A 356 -8.84 67.03 -27.11
CA GLY A 356 -7.80 66.90 -26.09
C GLY A 356 -6.36 66.77 -26.62
N VAL A 357 -6.17 66.87 -27.95
CA VAL A 357 -4.85 66.94 -28.60
C VAL A 357 -4.85 68.02 -29.69
N ALA A 358 -5.87 68.03 -30.54
CA ALA A 358 -6.02 68.98 -31.65
C ALA A 358 -7.48 69.41 -31.84
N PHE A 359 -7.67 70.59 -32.43
CA PHE A 359 -8.98 71.09 -32.81
C PHE A 359 -9.54 70.32 -34.01
N GLN A 360 -10.81 69.91 -33.91
CA GLN A 360 -11.63 69.39 -34.99
C GLN A 360 -12.35 70.58 -35.64
N GLY A 361 -12.09 70.80 -36.93
CA GLY A 361 -12.60 71.94 -37.69
C GLY A 361 -11.50 72.54 -38.59
N ALA A 362 -11.79 73.70 -39.18
CA ALA A 362 -10.82 74.52 -39.92
C ALA A 362 -10.84 75.96 -39.38
N ALA A 363 -9.83 76.75 -39.74
CA ALA A 363 -9.86 78.19 -39.51
C ALA A 363 -10.75 78.88 -40.57
N PRO A 364 -11.44 79.98 -40.25
CA PRO A 364 -12.35 80.66 -41.17
C PRO A 364 -11.61 81.29 -42.35
N SER A 365 -12.25 81.31 -43.52
CA SER A 365 -11.65 81.85 -44.75
C SER A 365 -11.83 83.37 -44.86
N CYS A 366 -10.95 84.13 -44.21
CA CYS A 366 -11.07 85.58 -44.11
C CYS A 366 -10.49 86.34 -45.32
N THR A 367 -11.37 87.05 -46.03
CA THR A 367 -11.06 87.91 -47.19
C THR A 367 -11.30 89.38 -46.85
N ALA A 368 -10.69 90.33 -47.57
CA ALA A 368 -10.86 91.75 -47.24
C ALA A 368 -12.27 92.25 -47.64
N SER A 369 -12.91 93.00 -46.74
CA SER A 369 -14.17 93.72 -47.03
C SER A 369 -13.94 94.82 -48.09
N GLN A 370 -14.94 95.13 -48.92
CA GLN A 370 -14.85 96.05 -50.08
C GLN A 370 -15.60 97.38 -49.87
#